data_AF-A0A1M5M8S3-F1
#
_entry.id   AF-A0A1M5M8S3-F1
#
_cell.length_a   1.000
_cell.length_b   1.000
_cell.length_c   1.000
_cell.angle_alpha   90.00
_cell.angle_beta   90.00
_cell.angle_gamma   90.00
#
_symmetry.space_group_name_H-M   'P 1'
#
loop_
_entity.id
_entity.type
_entity.pdbx_description
1 polymer ?
#
loop_
_entity_poly.entity_id
_entity_poly.type
_entity_poly.pdbx_seq_one_letter_code
_entity_poly.pdbx_strand_id
1 'polypeptide(L)'
;MVSFLNGKSPFDEAEEKLEAGETVNGRPKMPTGPIMGWQDGVFLLVVIGLIIGGYQYYQYAKKKSAETFAACNSMYELAAAGEAAKYLEAESCYESTWDLGFVSDSMEILRQNRVGAITDMRSAQKDLLQDAGDALEDGDTAKAVSIVTEYKGAMFLIRDDKKKWESIAALAK
;
A
#
# COMPACT_ATOMS: atom_id res chain seq x y z
N MET A 1 -7.65 -17.99 29.53
CA MET A 1 -6.19 -17.89 29.75
C MET A 1 -5.67 -19.30 29.92
N VAL A 2 -4.97 -19.83 28.91
CA VAL A 2 -4.40 -21.19 28.95
C VAL A 2 -3.05 -21.06 29.65
N SER A 3 -2.99 -21.49 30.92
CA SER A 3 -1.75 -21.49 31.70
C SER A 3 -0.87 -22.65 31.24
N PHE A 4 0.21 -22.33 30.54
CA PHE A 4 1.17 -23.29 29.96
C PHE A 4 2.37 -23.60 30.88
N LEU A 5 2.33 -23.26 32.16
CA LEU A 5 3.53 -23.31 33.04
C LEU A 5 3.27 -23.91 34.43
N ASN A 6 2.55 -25.04 34.51
CA ASN A 6 2.46 -25.79 35.77
C ASN A 6 2.78 -27.29 35.63
N GLY A 7 3.61 -27.65 34.64
CA GLY A 7 4.17 -28.99 34.55
C GLY A 7 5.39 -29.10 35.45
N LYS A 8 5.35 -30.00 36.44
CA LYS A 8 6.55 -30.43 37.16
C LYS A 8 7.61 -30.88 36.15
N SER A 9 8.88 -30.65 36.49
CA SER A 9 10.00 -31.09 35.66
C SER A 9 9.87 -32.59 35.36
N PRO A 10 10.05 -33.02 34.10
CA PRO A 10 10.01 -34.45 33.74
C PRO A 10 11.12 -35.26 34.43
N PHE A 11 12.11 -34.59 35.04
CA PHE A 11 13.12 -35.23 35.86
C PHE A 11 12.62 -35.54 37.28
N ASP A 12 11.76 -34.70 37.86
CA ASP A 12 11.19 -34.91 39.20
C ASP A 12 10.20 -36.09 39.20
N GLU A 13 9.39 -36.23 38.14
CA GLU A 13 8.50 -37.39 38.00
C GLU A 13 9.24 -38.70 37.72
N ALA A 14 10.44 -38.63 37.13
CA ALA A 14 11.26 -39.81 36.84
C ALA A 14 11.94 -40.35 38.11
N GLU A 15 12.34 -39.46 39.02
CA GLU A 15 12.95 -39.81 40.30
C GLU A 15 11.91 -40.41 41.26
N GLU A 16 10.71 -39.83 41.33
CA GLU A 16 9.59 -40.33 42.16
C GLU A 16 9.10 -41.73 41.72
N LYS A 17 9.15 -42.04 40.42
CA LYS A 17 8.80 -43.38 39.87
C LYS A 17 9.91 -44.43 40.01
N LEU A 18 11.16 -43.99 40.12
CA LEU A 18 12.29 -44.87 40.47
C LEU A 18 12.18 -45.35 41.92
N GLU A 19 11.77 -44.47 42.84
CA GLU A 19 11.51 -44.81 44.24
C GLU A 19 10.25 -45.67 44.41
N ALA A 20 9.23 -45.51 43.55
CA ALA A 20 7.99 -46.28 43.58
C ALA A 20 8.08 -47.69 42.98
N GLY A 21 9.24 -48.12 42.46
CA GLY A 21 9.47 -49.48 41.98
C GLY A 21 8.84 -49.82 40.61
N GLU A 22 8.34 -48.84 39.87
CA GLU A 22 7.78 -49.03 38.52
C GLU A 22 8.89 -49.13 37.45
N THR A 23 9.69 -50.18 37.53
CA THR A 23 10.78 -50.44 36.57
C THR A 23 10.41 -51.56 35.59
N VAL A 24 10.80 -51.40 34.33
CA VAL A 24 10.83 -52.49 33.34
C VAL A 24 12.29 -52.72 32.99
N ASN A 25 12.83 -53.90 33.33
CA ASN A 25 14.24 -54.26 33.12
C ASN A 25 15.25 -53.25 33.70
N GLY A 26 15.02 -52.76 34.92
CA GLY A 26 15.98 -51.91 35.65
C GLY A 26 16.15 -50.50 35.08
N ARG A 27 15.25 -50.05 34.21
CA ARG A 27 15.17 -48.65 33.75
C ARG A 27 13.82 -48.05 34.13
N PRO A 28 13.76 -46.75 34.47
CA PRO A 28 12.50 -46.06 34.73
C PRO A 28 11.59 -46.20 33.52
N LYS A 29 10.32 -46.53 33.76
CA LYS A 29 9.29 -46.53 32.73
C LYS A 29 9.10 -45.09 32.26
N MET A 30 9.75 -44.72 31.16
CA MET A 30 9.58 -43.39 30.58
C MET A 30 8.09 -43.18 30.30
N PRO A 31 7.52 -42.01 30.65
CA PRO A 31 6.15 -41.72 30.28
C PRO A 31 6.05 -41.88 28.76
N THR A 32 5.20 -42.80 28.33
CA THR A 32 4.79 -42.89 26.93
C THR A 32 4.00 -41.62 26.68
N GLY A 33 4.68 -40.59 26.18
CA GLY A 33 4.02 -39.39 25.68
C GLY A 33 2.94 -39.82 24.68
N PRO A 34 1.82 -39.10 24.59
CA PRO A 34 0.74 -39.46 23.67
C PRO A 34 1.33 -39.64 22.27
N ILE A 35 1.14 -40.84 21.70
CA ILE A 35 1.50 -41.15 20.32
C ILE A 35 0.62 -40.23 19.47
N MET A 36 1.24 -39.25 18.81
CA MET A 36 0.54 -38.25 17.99
C MET A 36 -0.46 -38.98 17.09
N GLY A 37 -1.75 -38.68 17.25
CA GLY A 37 -2.78 -39.35 16.48
C GLY A 37 -2.65 -39.01 15.01
N TRP A 38 -3.10 -39.88 14.11
CA TRP A 38 -3.16 -39.57 12.67
C TRP A 38 -3.86 -38.23 12.39
N GLN A 39 -4.87 -37.89 13.20
CA GLN A 39 -5.58 -36.60 13.13
C GLN A 39 -4.68 -35.40 13.46
N ASP A 40 -3.79 -35.52 14.45
CA ASP A 40 -2.83 -34.47 14.79
C ASP A 40 -1.81 -34.28 13.66
N GLY A 41 -1.39 -35.37 13.00
CA GLY A 41 -0.51 -35.32 11.82
C GLY A 41 -1.16 -34.61 10.63
N VAL A 42 -2.43 -34.91 10.34
CA VAL A 42 -3.19 -34.21 9.28
C VAL A 42 -3.37 -32.73 9.61
N PHE A 43 -3.68 -32.40 10.85
CA PHE A 43 -3.79 -31.02 11.31
C PHE A 43 -2.47 -30.26 11.12
N LEU A 44 -1.34 -30.87 11.47
CA LEU A 44 -0.02 -30.28 11.34
C LEU A 44 0.36 -30.04 9.86
N LEU A 45 -0.04 -30.93 8.95
CA LEU A 45 0.12 -30.72 7.51
C LEU A 45 -0.71 -29.54 6.98
N VAL A 46 -1.95 -29.35 7.47
CA VAL A 46 -2.78 -28.19 7.12
C VAL A 46 -2.11 -26.90 7.58
N VAL A 47 -1.58 -26.87 8.81
CA VAL A 47 -0.86 -25.70 9.33
C VAL A 47 0.38 -25.38 8.48
N ILE A 48 1.20 -26.39 8.15
CA ILE A 48 2.37 -26.20 7.27
C ILE A 48 1.93 -25.67 5.90
N GLY A 49 0.86 -26.23 5.31
CA GLY A 49 0.31 -25.77 4.04
C GLY A 49 -0.12 -24.30 4.08
N LEU A 50 -0.80 -23.89 5.16
CA LEU A 50 -1.18 -22.49 5.37
C LEU A 50 0.02 -21.56 5.51
N ILE A 51 1.07 -21.98 6.22
CA ILE A 51 2.31 -21.19 6.37
C ILE A 51 2.99 -20.99 5.01
N ILE A 52 3.19 -22.07 4.25
CA ILE A 52 3.86 -22.02 2.94
C ILE A 52 3.02 -21.23 1.95
N GLY A 53 1.70 -21.48 1.90
CA GLY A 53 0.78 -20.76 1.02
C GLY A 53 0.73 -19.27 1.34
N GLY A 54 0.66 -18.91 2.63
CA GLY A 54 0.72 -17.52 3.09
C GLY A 54 2.03 -16.83 2.71
N TYR A 55 3.17 -17.52 2.85
CA TYR A 55 4.47 -16.98 2.43
C TYR A 55 4.55 -16.75 0.92
N GLN A 56 4.07 -17.69 0.09
CA GLN A 56 4.05 -17.52 -1.36
C GLN A 56 3.14 -16.36 -1.79
N TYR A 57 1.95 -16.26 -1.17
CA TYR A 57 1.04 -15.15 -1.41
C TYR A 57 1.67 -13.80 -1.03
N TYR A 58 2.34 -13.74 0.13
CA TYR A 58 3.06 -12.54 0.57
C TYR A 58 4.14 -12.12 -0.43
N GLN A 59 4.96 -13.06 -0.93
CA GLN A 59 5.98 -12.76 -1.94
C GLN A 59 5.36 -12.27 -3.25
N TYR A 60 4.26 -12.90 -3.68
CA TYR A 60 3.51 -12.44 -4.85
C TYR A 60 2.97 -11.02 -4.68
N ALA A 61 2.31 -10.73 -3.54
CA ALA A 61 1.76 -9.42 -3.25
C ALA A 61 2.85 -8.34 -3.19
N LYS A 62 4.00 -8.66 -2.57
CA LYS A 62 5.17 -7.78 -2.53
C LYS A 62 5.71 -7.46 -3.92
N LYS A 63 5.88 -8.47 -4.78
CA LYS A 63 6.36 -8.29 -6.14
C LYS A 63 5.40 -7.46 -6.99
N LYS A 64 4.11 -7.82 -6.97
CA LYS A 64 3.05 -7.10 -7.70
C LYS A 64 3.02 -5.63 -7.31
N SER A 65 3.12 -5.33 -6.01
CA SER A 65 3.09 -3.96 -5.52
C SER A 65 4.31 -3.18 -5.97
N ALA A 66 5.50 -3.76 -5.91
CA ALA A 66 6.71 -3.13 -6.44
C ALA A 66 6.60 -2.82 -7.94
N GLU A 67 6.06 -3.73 -8.73
CA GLU A 67 5.85 -3.54 -10.17
C GLU A 67 4.84 -2.42 -10.46
N THR A 68 3.71 -2.40 -9.75
CA THR A 68 2.70 -1.34 -9.90
C THR A 68 3.28 0.04 -9.53
N PHE A 69 3.98 0.14 -8.41
CA PHE A 69 4.60 1.39 -7.99
C PHE A 69 5.70 1.87 -8.95
N ALA A 70 6.49 0.96 -9.51
CA ALA A 70 7.48 1.28 -10.52
C ALA A 70 6.83 1.81 -11.81
N ALA A 71 5.71 1.21 -12.24
CA ALA A 71 4.95 1.68 -13.39
C ALA A 71 4.38 3.10 -13.16
N CYS A 72 3.77 3.35 -12.00
CA CYS A 72 3.24 4.68 -11.68
C CYS A 72 4.36 5.74 -11.59
N ASN A 73 5.51 5.39 -10.99
CA ASN A 73 6.65 6.30 -10.92
C ASN A 73 7.24 6.59 -12.29
N SER A 74 7.29 5.60 -13.20
CA SER A 74 7.74 5.81 -14.58
C SER A 74 6.83 6.80 -15.31
N MET A 75 5.50 6.70 -15.15
CA MET A 75 4.57 7.68 -15.73
C MET A 75 4.80 9.09 -15.17
N TYR A 76 5.04 9.20 -13.87
CA TYR A 76 5.36 10.48 -13.23
C TYR A 76 6.67 11.08 -13.78
N GLU A 77 7.71 10.26 -13.94
CA GLU A 77 9.00 10.71 -14.48
C GLU A 77 8.90 11.14 -15.94
N LEU A 78 8.13 10.43 -16.77
CA LEU A 78 7.82 10.86 -18.13
C LEU A 78 7.09 12.20 -18.14
N ALA A 79 6.16 12.41 -17.21
CA ALA A 79 5.47 13.68 -17.05
C ALA A 79 6.44 14.82 -16.71
N ALA A 80 7.37 14.56 -15.79
CA ALA A 80 8.41 15.50 -15.39
C ALA A 80 9.42 15.79 -16.52
N ALA A 81 9.66 14.82 -17.42
CA ALA A 81 10.57 14.96 -18.56
C ALA A 81 9.97 15.73 -19.75
N GLY A 82 8.71 16.14 -19.69
CA GLY A 82 8.06 16.99 -20.71
C GLY A 82 6.73 16.47 -21.23
N GLU A 83 6.32 15.24 -20.88
CA GLU A 83 5.01 14.70 -21.26
C GLU A 83 3.96 15.05 -20.21
N ALA A 84 3.73 16.34 -19.96
CA ALA A 84 2.99 16.77 -18.78
C ALA A 84 1.54 16.24 -18.67
N ALA A 85 0.93 15.77 -19.78
CA ALA A 85 -0.33 15.02 -19.76
C ALA A 85 -0.28 13.72 -18.93
N LYS A 86 0.90 13.11 -18.80
CA LYS A 86 1.15 11.88 -18.03
C LYS A 86 0.95 12.05 -16.54
N TYR A 87 0.93 13.27 -16.00
CA TYR A 87 0.65 13.47 -14.57
C TYR A 87 -0.73 12.95 -14.16
N LEU A 88 -1.75 13.10 -15.03
CA LEU A 88 -3.09 12.59 -14.75
C LEU A 88 -3.13 11.04 -14.78
N GLU A 89 -2.38 10.43 -15.69
CA GLU A 89 -2.23 8.97 -15.74
C GLU A 89 -1.49 8.46 -14.49
N ALA A 90 -0.43 9.16 -14.08
CA ALA A 90 0.34 8.82 -12.89
C ALA A 90 -0.51 8.92 -11.61
N GLU A 91 -1.30 9.99 -11.46
CA GLU A 91 -2.21 10.15 -10.33
C GLU A 91 -3.21 9.00 -10.22
N SER A 92 -3.90 8.67 -11.34
CA SER A 92 -4.83 7.55 -11.40
C SER A 92 -4.15 6.21 -11.11
N CYS A 93 -2.92 6.01 -11.62
CA CYS A 93 -2.12 4.83 -11.31
C CYS A 93 -1.84 4.73 -9.80
N TYR A 94 -1.43 5.83 -9.17
CA TYR A 94 -1.20 5.87 -7.73
C TYR A 94 -2.49 5.66 -6.92
N GLU A 95 -3.65 6.14 -7.38
CA GLU A 95 -4.94 5.82 -6.74
C GLU A 95 -5.25 4.32 -6.78
N SER A 96 -4.96 3.63 -7.88
CA SER A 96 -5.17 2.17 -7.97
C SER A 96 -4.32 1.35 -6.99
N THR A 97 -3.26 1.95 -6.42
CA THR A 97 -2.43 1.26 -5.42
C THR A 97 -3.14 1.04 -4.09
N TRP A 98 -4.25 1.75 -3.82
CA TRP A 98 -5.07 1.54 -2.62
C TRP A 98 -5.68 0.14 -2.57
N ASP A 99 -5.86 -0.50 -3.73
CA ASP A 99 -6.42 -1.86 -3.84
C ASP A 99 -5.36 -2.96 -3.66
N LEU A 100 -4.09 -2.61 -3.42
CA LEU A 100 -3.02 -3.59 -3.23
C LEU A 100 -3.06 -4.19 -1.83
N GLY A 101 -2.97 -5.53 -1.76
CA GLY A 101 -2.94 -6.26 -0.49
C GLY A 101 -1.64 -6.13 0.32
N PHE A 102 -0.63 -5.42 -0.20
CA PHE A 102 0.60 -5.12 0.48
C PHE A 102 1.17 -3.79 -0.02
N VAL A 103 1.49 -2.86 0.89
CA VAL A 103 2.22 -1.62 0.57
C VAL A 103 3.22 -1.41 1.71
N SER A 104 4.49 -1.20 1.38
CA SER A 104 5.51 -0.85 2.40
C SER A 104 5.51 0.64 2.68
N ASP A 105 5.97 1.04 3.87
CA ASP A 105 6.03 2.46 4.28
C ASP A 105 6.77 3.34 3.25
N SER A 106 7.83 2.82 2.64
CA SER A 106 8.57 3.53 1.58
C SER A 106 7.74 3.78 0.31
N MET A 107 6.87 2.83 -0.05
CA MET A 107 5.95 2.98 -1.18
C MET A 107 4.83 3.96 -0.82
N GLU A 108 4.33 3.89 0.41
CA GLU A 108 3.34 4.84 0.93
C GLU A 108 3.86 6.28 0.84
N ILE A 109 5.06 6.53 1.35
CA ILE A 109 5.71 7.83 1.29
C ILE A 109 5.90 8.27 -0.16
N LEU A 110 6.32 7.36 -1.06
CA LEU A 110 6.45 7.68 -2.48
C LEU A 110 5.12 8.14 -3.08
N ARG A 111 4.03 7.41 -2.83
CA ARG A 111 2.69 7.78 -3.30
C ARG A 111 2.28 9.15 -2.79
N GLN A 112 2.40 9.38 -1.48
CA GLN A 112 2.01 10.65 -0.87
C GLN A 112 2.79 11.82 -1.47
N ASN A 113 4.10 11.66 -1.67
CA ASN A 113 4.94 12.70 -2.28
C ASN A 113 4.53 12.98 -3.73
N ARG A 114 4.25 11.94 -4.53
CA ARG A 114 3.90 12.12 -5.95
C ARG A 114 2.51 12.68 -6.14
N VAL A 115 1.51 12.14 -5.44
CA VAL A 115 0.13 12.65 -5.50
C VAL A 115 0.03 14.03 -4.88
N GLY A 116 0.78 14.29 -3.80
CA GLY A 116 0.92 15.62 -3.20
C GLY A 116 1.44 16.65 -4.20
N ALA A 117 2.56 16.36 -4.87
CA ALA A 117 3.11 17.25 -5.89
C ALA A 117 2.13 17.55 -7.04
N ILE A 118 1.36 16.55 -7.49
CA ILE A 118 0.32 16.75 -8.52
C ILE A 118 -0.80 17.65 -7.99
N THR A 119 -1.19 17.46 -6.73
CA THR A 119 -2.22 18.28 -6.06
C THR A 119 -1.75 19.72 -5.87
N ASP A 120 -0.48 19.93 -5.55
CA ASP A 120 0.12 21.27 -5.43
C ASP A 120 0.13 21.99 -6.77
N MET A 121 0.54 21.32 -7.86
CA MET A 121 0.49 21.88 -9.21
C MET A 121 -0.94 22.22 -9.64
N ARG A 122 -1.91 21.36 -9.31
CA ARG A 122 -3.33 21.64 -9.55
C ARG A 122 -3.81 22.85 -8.76
N SER A 123 -3.41 22.98 -7.50
CA SER A 123 -3.80 24.11 -6.64
C SER A 123 -3.23 25.42 -7.18
N ALA A 124 -1.96 25.44 -7.58
CA ALA A 124 -1.36 26.61 -8.23
C ALA A 124 -2.09 26.99 -9.53
N GLN A 125 -2.56 26.01 -10.32
CA GLN A 125 -3.37 26.31 -11.50
C GLN A 125 -4.78 26.82 -11.15
N LYS A 126 -5.36 26.40 -10.01
CA LYS A 126 -6.62 26.95 -9.52
C LYS A 126 -6.47 28.39 -9.08
N ASP A 127 -5.35 28.75 -8.46
CA ASP A 127 -5.08 30.15 -8.09
C ASP A 127 -5.04 31.04 -9.34
N LEU A 128 -4.38 30.59 -10.43
CA LEU A 128 -4.42 31.29 -11.72
C LEU A 128 -5.83 31.40 -12.31
N LEU A 129 -6.64 30.34 -12.18
CA LEU A 129 -8.04 30.38 -12.63
C LEU A 129 -8.84 31.39 -11.80
N GLN A 130 -8.59 31.47 -10.49
CA GLN A 130 -9.22 32.45 -9.62
C GLN A 130 -8.81 33.86 -10.01
N ASP A 131 -7.52 34.14 -10.20
CA ASP A 131 -7.03 35.45 -10.65
C ASP A 131 -7.66 35.87 -12.01
N ALA A 132 -7.82 34.92 -12.92
CA ALA A 132 -8.51 35.16 -14.20
C ALA A 132 -10.02 35.42 -14.02
N GLY A 133 -10.65 34.73 -13.07
CA GLY A 133 -12.04 34.97 -12.68
C GLY A 133 -12.25 36.35 -12.08
N ASP A 134 -11.40 36.75 -11.13
CA ASP A 134 -11.44 38.07 -10.49
C ASP A 134 -11.24 39.19 -11.53
N ALA A 135 -10.33 39.01 -12.49
CA ALA A 135 -10.15 39.95 -13.60
C ALA A 135 -11.40 40.07 -14.49
N LEU A 136 -12.16 38.99 -14.71
CA LEU A 136 -13.44 39.06 -15.41
C LEU A 136 -14.51 39.80 -14.62
N GLU A 137 -14.56 39.58 -13.31
CA GLU A 137 -15.51 40.27 -12.42
C GLU A 137 -15.23 41.78 -12.37
N ASP A 138 -13.96 42.17 -12.43
CA ASP A 138 -13.50 43.57 -12.56
C ASP A 138 -13.70 44.16 -13.97
N GLY A 139 -14.15 43.37 -14.93
CA GLY A 139 -14.40 43.79 -16.32
C GLY A 139 -13.15 43.85 -17.22
N ASP A 140 -12.00 43.38 -16.74
CA ASP A 140 -10.74 43.29 -17.50
C ASP A 140 -10.59 41.93 -18.19
N THR A 141 -11.34 41.75 -19.28
CA THR A 141 -11.29 40.55 -20.12
C THR A 141 -9.92 40.29 -20.74
N ALA A 142 -9.14 41.33 -21.04
CA ALA A 142 -7.81 41.17 -21.63
C ALA A 142 -6.84 40.53 -20.64
N LYS A 143 -6.85 40.97 -19.38
CA LYS A 143 -6.04 40.40 -18.31
C LYS A 143 -6.49 38.98 -17.96
N ALA A 144 -7.79 38.72 -17.92
CA ALA A 144 -8.29 37.36 -17.68
C ALA A 144 -7.80 36.38 -18.75
N VAL A 145 -7.89 36.77 -20.03
CA VAL A 145 -7.40 35.99 -21.16
C VAL A 145 -5.89 35.81 -21.11
N SER A 146 -5.11 36.84 -20.78
CA SER A 146 -3.65 36.73 -20.73
C SER A 146 -3.20 35.73 -19.68
N ILE A 147 -3.83 35.71 -18.50
CA ILE A 147 -3.49 34.77 -17.42
C ILE A 147 -3.65 33.31 -17.89
N VAL A 148 -4.75 32.96 -18.56
CA VAL A 148 -5.00 31.58 -18.99
C VAL A 148 -4.25 31.19 -20.27
N THR A 149 -3.97 32.14 -21.17
CA THR A 149 -3.29 31.87 -22.46
C THR A 149 -1.78 31.86 -22.35
N GLU A 150 -1.20 32.62 -21.41
CA GLU A 150 0.24 32.65 -21.17
C GLU A 150 0.75 31.48 -20.32
N TYR A 151 -0.16 30.74 -19.66
CA TYR A 151 0.20 29.54 -18.92
C TYR A 151 0.71 28.44 -19.86
N LYS A 152 2.01 28.12 -19.73
CA LYS A 152 2.70 27.11 -20.57
C LYS A 152 2.76 25.71 -19.95
N GLY A 153 2.12 25.51 -18.79
CA GLY A 153 2.13 24.23 -18.08
C GLY A 153 1.08 23.24 -18.57
N ALA A 154 1.08 22.03 -18.00
CA ALA A 154 0.03 21.04 -18.24
C ALA A 154 -1.33 21.49 -17.70
N MET A 155 -2.40 21.00 -18.32
CA MET A 155 -3.75 21.15 -17.77
C MET A 155 -3.99 20.14 -16.64
N PHE A 156 -3.94 20.59 -15.39
CA PHE A 156 -4.22 19.82 -14.17
C PHE A 156 -5.66 20.01 -13.66
N LEU A 157 -6.36 21.04 -14.12
CA LEU A 157 -7.76 21.27 -13.78
C LEU A 157 -8.66 20.18 -14.37
N ILE A 158 -9.67 19.81 -13.60
CA ILE A 158 -10.63 18.76 -13.94
C ILE A 158 -12.06 19.28 -13.94
N ARG A 159 -12.93 18.65 -14.73
CA ARG A 159 -14.37 18.90 -14.78
C ARG A 159 -14.72 20.39 -14.96
N ASP A 160 -15.33 21.02 -13.95
CA ASP A 160 -15.90 22.36 -14.08
C ASP A 160 -14.84 23.45 -14.06
N ASP A 161 -13.74 23.28 -13.31
CA ASP A 161 -12.62 24.23 -13.33
C ASP A 161 -11.97 24.26 -14.72
N LYS A 162 -11.86 23.09 -15.37
CA LYS A 162 -11.37 23.00 -16.75
C LYS A 162 -12.30 23.70 -17.74
N LYS A 163 -13.62 23.51 -17.61
CA LYS A 163 -14.60 24.19 -18.46
C LYS A 163 -14.53 25.71 -18.29
N LYS A 164 -14.39 26.20 -17.05
CA LYS A 164 -14.20 27.62 -16.78
C LYS A 164 -12.94 28.13 -17.48
N TRP A 165 -11.81 27.46 -17.29
CA TRP A 165 -10.56 27.80 -17.99
C TRP A 165 -10.73 27.90 -19.51
N GLU A 166 -11.33 26.88 -20.12
CA GLU A 166 -11.59 26.84 -21.57
C GLU A 166 -12.54 27.97 -22.02
N SER A 167 -13.53 28.32 -21.21
CA SER A 167 -14.45 29.43 -21.51
C SER A 167 -13.75 30.79 -21.50
N ILE A 168 -12.83 31.03 -20.55
CA ILE A 168 -12.03 32.25 -20.51
C ILE A 168 -11.08 32.28 -21.70
N ALA A 169 -10.39 31.17 -21.97
CA ALA A 169 -9.48 31.07 -23.11
C ALA A 169 -10.19 31.27 -24.47
N ALA A 170 -11.47 30.90 -24.58
CA ALA A 170 -12.26 31.11 -25.79
C ALA A 170 -12.57 32.59 -26.08
N LEU A 171 -12.50 33.48 -25.07
CA LEU A 171 -12.68 34.93 -25.25
C LEU A 171 -11.51 35.58 -26.03
N ALA A 172 -10.40 34.86 -26.22
CA ALA A 172 -9.26 35.31 -27.00
C ALA A 172 -9.47 35.22 -28.52
N LYS A 173 -10.53 34.54 -28.97
CA LYS A 173 -10.86 34.30 -30.38
C LYS A 173 -11.93 35.26 -30.87
#